data_AF-A0A7Y7SLU0-F1
#
_entry.id   AF-A0A7Y7SLU0-F1
#
_cell.length_a   1.000
_cell.length_b   1.000
_cell.length_c   1.000
_cell.angle_alpha   90.00
_cell.angle_beta   90.00
_cell.angle_gamma   90.00
#
_symmetry.space_group_name_H-M   'P 1'
#
loop_
_entity.id
_entity.type
_entity.pdbx_description
1 polymer ?
#
loop_
_entity_poly.entity_id
_entity_poly.type
_entity_poly.pdbx_seq_one_letter_code
_entity_poly.pdbx_strand_id
1 'polypeptide(L)'
;MKKRNAVLLMAMLSLPVLAQASCESVKADISKKIINNGVAESDFTLDIVANDQADQVGGQVVGHCENDTQKIVYKKTGRDGDSTVPDGAGSSQDTPAQ
;
A
#
# COMPACT_ATOMS: atom_id res chain seq x y z
N MET A 1 26.76 -31.15 45.81
CA MET A 1 25.30 -30.96 45.92
C MET A 1 24.92 -29.59 45.36
N LYS A 2 25.16 -29.23 44.09
CA LYS A 2 24.38 -29.48 42.85
C LYS A 2 22.85 -29.40 43.02
N LYS A 3 22.29 -28.19 42.99
CA LYS A 3 20.94 -27.93 42.43
C LYS A 3 21.00 -26.61 41.65
N ARG A 4 20.98 -26.75 40.33
CA ARG A 4 21.02 -25.68 39.33
C ARG A 4 19.62 -25.07 39.32
N ASN A 5 19.46 -23.83 39.79
CA ASN A 5 18.19 -23.13 39.62
C ASN A 5 18.00 -22.85 38.13
N ALA A 6 17.04 -23.55 37.55
CA ALA A 6 16.72 -23.51 36.14
C ALA A 6 16.13 -22.14 35.80
N VAL A 7 16.89 -21.37 35.01
CA VAL A 7 16.36 -20.28 34.20
C VAL A 7 15.43 -20.93 33.17
N LEU A 8 14.13 -20.74 33.31
CA LEU A 8 13.14 -21.18 32.33
C LEU A 8 12.38 -19.94 31.85
N LEU A 9 13.11 -19.09 31.11
CA LEU A 9 12.54 -18.08 30.22
C LEU A 9 11.91 -18.82 29.03
N MET A 10 10.61 -19.14 29.13
CA MET A 10 9.85 -19.69 28.01
C MET A 10 8.85 -18.64 27.52
N ALA A 11 9.38 -17.59 26.91
CA ALA A 11 8.62 -16.71 26.05
C ALA A 11 8.70 -17.28 24.62
N MET A 12 7.82 -18.22 24.28
CA MET A 12 7.60 -18.58 22.87
C MET A 12 6.72 -17.49 22.24
N LEU A 13 7.36 -16.40 21.82
CA LEU A 13 6.77 -15.47 20.86
C LEU A 13 7.32 -15.79 19.47
N SER A 14 6.43 -16.20 18.56
CA SER A 14 6.40 -15.82 17.13
C SER A 14 5.47 -16.81 16.40
N LEU A 15 4.19 -16.48 16.25
CA LEU A 15 3.58 -15.84 15.07
C LEU A 15 3.60 -16.75 13.82
N PRO A 16 2.44 -17.09 13.24
CA PRO A 16 2.35 -17.91 12.03
C PRO A 16 2.85 -17.10 10.83
N VAL A 17 4.08 -17.37 10.36
CA VAL A 17 4.60 -16.82 9.11
C VAL A 17 4.45 -17.87 8.02
N LEU A 18 3.23 -18.02 7.49
CA LEU A 18 2.95 -18.84 6.28
C LEU A 18 2.04 -18.13 5.27
N ALA A 19 1.70 -16.87 5.54
CA ALA A 19 0.78 -16.02 4.79
C ALA A 19 1.37 -15.34 3.55
N GLN A 20 2.70 -15.21 3.48
CA GLN A 20 3.32 -14.22 2.58
C GLN A 20 3.20 -14.56 1.09
N ALA A 21 3.11 -15.85 0.73
CA ALA A 21 3.10 -16.27 -0.67
C ALA A 21 1.79 -15.93 -1.41
N SER A 22 0.65 -15.94 -0.71
CA SER A 22 -0.65 -15.70 -1.35
C SER A 22 -0.81 -14.23 -1.74
N CYS A 23 -0.46 -13.31 -0.84
CA CYS A 23 -0.49 -11.88 -1.11
C CYS A 23 0.55 -11.45 -2.15
N GLU A 24 1.77 -12.01 -2.11
CA GLU A 24 2.81 -11.68 -3.09
C GLU A 24 2.41 -12.13 -4.50
N SER A 25 1.85 -13.33 -4.63
CA SER A 25 1.38 -13.84 -5.93
C SER A 25 0.24 -12.98 -6.51
N VAL A 26 -0.73 -12.58 -5.68
CA VAL A 26 -1.83 -11.68 -6.10
C VAL A 26 -1.27 -10.30 -6.47
N LYS A 27 -0.35 -9.74 -5.68
CA LYS A 27 0.34 -8.48 -6.01
C LYS A 27 1.02 -8.57 -7.37
N ALA A 28 1.75 -9.65 -7.65
CA ALA A 28 2.44 -9.84 -8.92
C ALA A 28 1.47 -9.98 -10.11
N ASP A 29 0.33 -10.66 -9.94
CA ASP A 29 -0.71 -10.75 -10.97
C ASP A 29 -1.33 -9.37 -11.28
N ILE A 30 -1.60 -8.58 -10.24
CA ILE A 30 -2.10 -7.21 -10.35
C ILE A 30 -1.06 -6.32 -11.06
N SER A 31 0.22 -6.38 -10.67
CA SER A 31 1.29 -5.65 -11.35
C SER A 31 1.32 -5.98 -12.84
N LYS A 32 1.28 -7.26 -13.21
CA LYS A 32 1.25 -7.70 -14.61
C LYS A 32 0.04 -7.15 -15.36
N LYS A 33 -1.15 -7.14 -14.73
CA LYS A 33 -2.34 -6.54 -15.33
C LYS A 33 -2.16 -5.05 -15.56
N ILE A 34 -1.61 -4.32 -14.60
CA ILE A 34 -1.35 -2.88 -14.72
C ILE A 34 -0.37 -2.59 -15.87
N ILE A 35 0.71 -3.38 -15.98
CA ILE A 35 1.68 -3.29 -17.08
C ILE A 35 1.04 -3.59 -18.44
N ASN A 36 0.20 -4.63 -18.50
CA ASN A 36 -0.53 -4.98 -19.71
C ASN A 36 -1.54 -3.90 -20.15
N ASN A 37 -2.00 -3.05 -19.23
CA ASN A 37 -2.82 -1.88 -19.55
C ASN A 37 -1.99 -0.66 -19.98
N GLY A 38 -0.66 -0.79 -20.05
CA GLY A 38 0.25 0.23 -20.57
C GLY A 38 0.91 1.12 -19.52
N VAL A 39 0.82 0.78 -18.23
CA VAL A 39 1.50 1.52 -17.15
C VAL A 39 2.85 0.87 -16.86
N ALA A 40 3.96 1.60 -16.98
CA ALA A 40 5.29 1.04 -16.71
C ALA A 40 5.46 0.72 -15.21
N GLU A 41 6.24 -0.31 -14.87
CA GLU A 41 6.50 -0.69 -13.46
C GLU A 41 7.13 0.44 -12.64
N SER A 42 7.84 1.36 -13.29
CA SER A 42 8.41 2.55 -12.66
C SER A 42 7.39 3.64 -12.35
N ASP A 43 6.21 3.61 -12.97
CA ASP A 43 5.17 4.64 -12.81
C ASP A 43 4.17 4.31 -11.70
N PHE A 44 4.32 3.16 -11.03
CA PHE A 44 3.47 2.78 -9.91
C PHE A 44 4.16 1.91 -8.87
N THR A 45 3.53 1.76 -7.72
CA THR A 45 3.94 0.88 -6.64
C THR A 45 2.71 0.24 -6.02
N LEU A 46 2.83 -1.03 -5.63
CA LEU A 46 1.79 -1.78 -4.93
C LEU A 46 2.25 -2.07 -3.50
N ASP A 47 1.58 -1.46 -2.52
CA ASP A 47 1.83 -1.68 -1.11
C ASP A 47 0.81 -2.66 -0.52
N ILE A 48 1.30 -3.60 0.30
CA ILE A 48 0.45 -4.55 1.02
C ILE A 48 0.33 -4.03 2.44
N VAL A 49 -0.90 -3.72 2.85
CA VAL A 49 -1.21 -3.09 4.12
C VAL A 49 -2.37 -3.81 4.78
N ALA A 50 -2.43 -3.76 6.11
CA ALA A 50 -3.56 -4.33 6.84
C ALA A 50 -4.87 -3.63 6.45
N ASN A 51 -5.99 -4.35 6.50
CA ASN A 51 -7.30 -3.85 6.09
C ASN A 51 -7.68 -2.51 6.76
N ASP A 52 -7.36 -2.37 8.04
CA ASP A 52 -7.61 -1.16 8.85
C ASP A 52 -6.69 0.02 8.48
N GLN A 53 -5.55 -0.24 7.83
CA GLN A 53 -4.56 0.78 7.46
C GLN A 53 -4.63 1.17 5.98
N ALA A 54 -5.31 0.37 5.15
CA ALA A 54 -5.40 0.59 3.72
C ALA A 54 -5.98 1.96 3.34
N ASP A 55 -6.97 2.41 4.09
CA ASP A 55 -7.62 3.70 3.89
C ASP A 55 -6.77 4.87 4.43
N GLN A 56 -5.80 4.59 5.31
CA GLN A 56 -4.92 5.60 5.93
C GLN A 56 -3.70 5.93 5.07
N VAL A 57 -3.16 4.95 4.33
CA VAL A 57 -1.92 5.11 3.55
C VAL A 57 -2.09 5.94 2.28
N GLY A 58 -3.32 6.22 1.87
CA GLY A 58 -3.65 6.98 0.68
C GLY A 58 -3.29 6.23 -0.61
N GLY A 59 -4.25 6.13 -1.54
CA GLY A 59 -4.08 5.41 -2.80
C GLY A 59 -5.31 4.60 -3.18
N GLN A 60 -5.23 3.87 -4.29
CA GLN A 60 -6.36 3.09 -4.78
C GLN A 60 -6.23 1.64 -4.35
N VAL A 61 -7.21 1.12 -3.60
CA VAL A 61 -7.30 -0.32 -3.32
C VAL A 61 -7.62 -1.05 -4.63
N VAL A 62 -6.68 -1.87 -5.09
CA VAL A 62 -6.80 -2.63 -6.35
C VAL A 62 -6.95 -4.13 -6.12
N GLY A 63 -6.80 -4.60 -4.88
CA GLY A 63 -6.98 -5.99 -4.52
C GLY A 63 -6.96 -6.24 -3.02
N HIS A 64 -7.34 -7.46 -2.66
CA HIS A 64 -7.41 -7.96 -1.29
C HIS A 64 -6.78 -9.35 -1.24
N CYS A 65 -6.12 -9.70 -0.15
CA CYS A 65 -5.54 -11.01 0.07
C CYS A 65 -5.73 -11.44 1.53
N GLU A 66 -5.51 -12.74 1.82
CA GLU A 66 -5.70 -13.34 3.15
C GLU A 66 -7.12 -13.17 3.73
N ASN A 67 -8.16 -13.52 2.97
CA ASN A 67 -9.57 -13.36 3.38
C ASN A 67 -9.87 -11.92 3.85
N ASP A 68 -9.47 -10.93 3.04
CA ASP A 68 -9.71 -9.50 3.32
C ASP A 68 -9.00 -8.95 4.57
N THR A 69 -8.02 -9.69 5.11
CA THR A 69 -7.19 -9.20 6.23
C THR A 69 -6.16 -8.18 5.75
N GLN A 70 -5.70 -8.30 4.51
CA GLN A 70 -4.72 -7.41 3.90
C GLN A 70 -5.24 -6.86 2.56
N LYS A 71 -4.96 -5.58 2.27
CA LYS A 71 -5.28 -4.92 0.99
C LYS A 71 -4.00 -4.59 0.22
N ILE A 72 -4.14 -4.56 -1.09
CA ILE A 72 -3.10 -4.16 -2.04
C ILE A 72 -3.48 -2.78 -2.56
N VAL A 73 -2.69 -1.78 -2.20
CA VAL A 73 -2.91 -0.37 -2.52
C VAL A 73 -1.98 0.06 -3.64
N TYR A 74 -2.58 0.59 -4.70
CA TYR A 74 -1.90 1.20 -5.82
C TYR A 74 -1.55 2.66 -5.54
N LYS A 75 -0.28 2.99 -5.75
CA LYS A 75 0.27 4.34 -5.66
C LYS A 75 0.99 4.65 -6.96
N LYS A 76 0.69 5.79 -7.58
CA LYS A 76 1.34 6.21 -8.83
C LYS A 76 2.64 6.94 -8.50
N THR A 77 3.75 6.52 -9.11
CA THR A 77 5.11 7.08 -8.93
C THR A 77 5.36 8.29 -9.84
N GLY A 78 4.31 8.89 -10.40
CA GLY A 78 4.43 9.89 -11.48
C GLY A 78 4.38 11.35 -11.04
N ARG A 79 3.69 11.66 -9.95
CA ARG A 79 3.65 12.96 -9.26
C ARG A 79 3.04 12.68 -7.91
N ASP A 80 3.72 13.16 -6.88
CA ASP A 80 3.18 13.63 -5.62
C ASP A 80 1.86 13.02 -5.12
N GLY A 81 1.88 12.56 -3.88
CA GLY A 81 0.68 12.52 -3.03
C GLY A 81 0.12 13.93 -2.77
N ASP A 82 -0.07 14.72 -3.81
CA ASP A 82 -0.62 16.05 -3.77
C ASP A 82 -2.11 15.97 -4.07
N SER A 83 -2.86 15.64 -3.02
CA SER A 83 -4.25 16.07 -2.89
C SER A 83 -4.35 17.58 -2.59
N THR A 84 -3.35 18.38 -2.94
CA THR A 84 -3.55 19.82 -3.13
C THR A 84 -3.94 20.01 -4.58
N VAL A 85 -5.22 19.87 -4.88
CA VAL A 85 -5.81 20.69 -5.94
C VAL A 85 -5.46 22.15 -5.60
N PRO A 86 -4.60 22.86 -6.35
CA PRO A 86 -4.65 24.31 -6.33
C PRO A 86 -5.86 24.64 -7.20
N ASP A 87 -7.03 24.62 -6.57
CA ASP A 87 -8.21 25.27 -7.10
C ASP A 87 -7.82 26.75 -7.30
N GLY A 88 -7.61 27.16 -8.56
CA GLY A 88 -7.17 28.53 -8.83
C GLY A 88 -6.40 28.77 -10.12
N ALA A 89 -6.48 27.91 -11.13
CA ALA A 89 -6.12 28.28 -12.50
C ALA A 89 -7.40 28.50 -13.31
N GLY A 90 -7.84 29.76 -13.43
CA GLY A 90 -8.74 30.18 -14.51
C GLY A 90 -9.91 31.07 -14.11
N SER A 91 -9.67 32.37 -13.96
CA SER A 91 -10.52 33.32 -14.68
C SER A 91 -9.74 34.56 -15.04
N SER A 92 -9.61 34.69 -16.35
CA SER A 92 -8.99 35.75 -17.10
C SER A 92 -9.53 37.13 -16.68
N GLN A 93 -8.62 38.09 -16.77
CA GLN A 93 -8.90 39.51 -16.73
C GLN A 93 -9.95 39.85 -17.78
N ASP A 94 -11.07 40.45 -17.38
CA ASP A 94 -11.94 41.20 -18.28
C ASP A 94 -11.96 42.64 -17.79
N THR A 95 -11.09 43.45 -18.37
CA THR A 95 -11.21 44.91 -18.37
C THR A 95 -11.61 45.29 -19.78
N PRO A 96 -12.73 46.00 -19.93
CA PRO A 96 -12.73 47.13 -20.83
C PRO A 96 -13.24 48.38 -20.11
N ALA A 97 -12.45 49.44 -20.25
CA ALA A 97 -12.91 50.80 -20.10
C ALA A 97 -14.15 51.05 -20.97
N GLN A 98 -15.13 51.79 -20.44
CA GLN A 98 -15.53 53.14 -20.89
C GLN A 98 -16.43 53.79 -19.82
#